data_AF-A0A1A8V2Z9-F1
#
_entry.id   AF-A0A1A8V2Z9-F1
#
_cell.length_a   1.000
_cell.length_b   1.000
_cell.length_c   1.000
_cell.angle_alpha   90.00
_cell.angle_beta   90.00
_cell.angle_gamma   90.00
#
_symmetry.space_group_name_H-M   'P 1'
#
loop_
_entity.id
_entity.type
_entity.pdbx_description
1 polymer ?
#
loop_
_entity_poly.entity_id
_entity_poly.type
_entity_poly.pdbx_seq_one_letter_code
_entity_poly.pdbx_strand_id
1 'polypeptide(L)' 'ETPRAMLTAPEIPDISNKQLQWESNMGNAFCKGGFNYTDGHLVVPRAGYYRVFLQITYGDQGGDADTHCKNRET' A
#
# COMPACT_ATOMS: atom_id res chain seq x y z
N GLU A 1 8.90 -2.37 24.26
CA GLU A 1 9.17 -1.50 23.09
C GLU A 1 7.99 -0.57 22.80
N THR A 2 8.24 0.56 22.13
CA THR A 2 7.20 1.50 21.66
C THR A 2 6.53 0.96 20.39
N PRO A 3 5.19 0.79 20.36
CA PRO A 3 4.46 0.30 19.19
C PRO A 3 4.62 1.22 17.99
N ARG A 4 5.04 0.65 16.87
CA ARG A 4 5.16 1.34 15.58
C ARG A 4 5.21 0.32 14.46
N ALA A 5 4.65 0.70 13.33
CA ALA A 5 4.77 -0.06 12.09
C ALA A 5 4.98 0.90 10.92
N MET A 6 5.67 0.42 9.91
CA MET A 6 5.75 1.04 8.59
C MET A 6 5.55 -0.09 7.59
N LEU A 7 4.54 0.07 6.73
CA LEU A 7 4.26 -0.87 5.66
C LEU A 7 4.62 -0.21 4.34
N THR A 8 5.06 -1.01 3.36
CA THR A 8 5.42 -0.52 2.03
C THR A 8 4.61 -1.23 0.96
N ALA A 9 4.55 -0.65 -0.24
CA ALA A 9 4.00 -1.35 -1.38
C ALA A 9 4.79 -2.66 -1.61
N PRO A 10 4.11 -3.77 -1.94
CA PRO A 10 4.79 -5.01 -2.30
C PRO A 10 5.53 -4.83 -3.63
N GLU A 11 6.58 -5.63 -3.84
CA GLU A 11 7.33 -5.62 -5.10
C GLU A 11 6.45 -6.03 -6.29
N ILE A 12 5.56 -7.00 -6.08
CA ILE A 12 4.57 -7.45 -7.06
C ILE A 12 3.18 -7.17 -6.49
N PRO A 13 2.47 -6.15 -6.99
CA PRO A 13 1.13 -5.84 -6.52
C PRO A 13 0.13 -6.88 -7.03
N ASP A 14 -0.66 -7.45 -6.10
CA ASP A 14 -1.84 -8.24 -6.44
C ASP A 14 -3.01 -7.31 -6.79
N ILE A 15 -3.16 -7.04 -8.09
CA ILE A 15 -4.25 -6.20 -8.63
C ILE A 15 -5.60 -6.92 -8.68
N SER A 16 -5.65 -8.24 -8.43
CA SER A 16 -6.90 -9.00 -8.41
C SER A 16 -7.67 -8.79 -7.11
N ASN A 17 -6.97 -8.37 -6.06
CA ASN A 17 -7.57 -8.11 -4.76
C ASN A 17 -8.17 -6.70 -4.70
N LYS A 18 -9.38 -6.59 -4.12
CA LYS A 18 -10.03 -5.29 -3.92
C LYS A 18 -9.36 -4.46 -2.82
N GLN A 19 -8.53 -5.08 -1.99
CA GLN A 19 -7.80 -4.45 -0.90
C GLN A 19 -6.30 -4.39 -1.20
N LEU A 20 -5.70 -3.23 -0.95
CA LEU A 20 -4.25 -3.04 -1.03
C LEU A 20 -3.56 -4.02 -0.07
N GLN A 21 -2.72 -4.88 -0.65
CA GLN A 21 -1.80 -5.71 0.10
C GLN A 21 -0.50 -4.95 0.33
N TRP A 22 0.13 -5.18 1.48
CA TRP A 22 1.30 -4.46 1.92
C TRP A 22 2.42 -5.41 2.35
N GLU A 23 3.66 -5.00 2.11
CA GLU A 23 4.84 -5.63 2.68
C GLU A 23 5.06 -5.14 4.12
N SER A 24 5.41 -6.05 5.04
CA SER A 24 5.52 -5.77 6.49
C SER A 24 6.86 -6.12 7.12
N ASN A 25 7.72 -6.86 6.42
CA ASN A 25 8.90 -7.52 6.97
C ASN A 25 10.20 -7.23 6.20
N MET A 26 10.10 -6.93 4.90
CA MET A 26 11.26 -6.73 4.02
C MET A 26 11.59 -5.26 3.78
N GLY A 27 12.87 -4.98 3.54
CA GLY A 27 13.37 -3.64 3.22
C GLY A 27 13.13 -2.63 4.34
N ASN A 28 12.37 -1.57 4.04
CA ASN A 28 12.03 -0.52 5.00
C ASN A 28 10.76 -0.83 5.80
N ALA A 29 10.06 -1.92 5.49
CA ALA A 29 8.87 -2.31 6.22
C ALA A 29 9.22 -2.96 7.57
N PHE A 30 8.40 -2.70 8.59
CA PHE A 30 8.53 -3.34 9.89
C PHE A 30 7.23 -3.29 10.68
N CYS A 31 7.07 -4.28 11.56
CA CYS A 31 6.10 -4.31 12.65
C CYS A 31 6.85 -4.47 13.98
N LYS A 32 6.74 -3.50 14.89
CA LYS A 32 7.45 -3.50 16.18
C LYS A 32 6.55 -3.16 17.36
N GLY A 33 6.93 -3.60 18.56
CA GLY A 33 6.17 -3.33 19.78
C GLY A 33 4.75 -3.92 19.78
N GLY A 34 4.57 -5.07 19.13
CA GLY A 34 3.33 -5.85 19.13
C GLY A 34 2.40 -5.60 17.95
N PHE A 35 2.69 -4.63 17.08
CA PHE A 35 1.98 -4.52 15.79
C PHE A 35 2.16 -5.81 15.00
N ASN A 36 1.11 -6.20 14.27
CA ASN A 36 1.16 -7.33 13.35
C ASN A 36 0.37 -7.00 12.08
N TYR A 37 0.81 -7.51 10.94
CA TYR A 37 0.09 -7.38 9.67
C TYR A 37 -0.32 -8.78 9.20
N THR A 38 -1.62 -8.99 9.00
CA THR A 38 -2.18 -10.28 8.58
C THR A 38 -3.44 -10.05 7.76
N ASP A 39 -3.60 -10.81 6.68
CA ASP A 39 -4.78 -10.80 5.81
C ASP A 39 -5.27 -9.41 5.38
N GLY A 40 -4.35 -8.50 5.02
CA GLY A 40 -4.72 -7.13 4.62
C GLY A 40 -4.91 -6.14 5.78
N HIS A 41 -4.77 -6.59 7.02
CA HIS A 41 -5.07 -5.79 8.21
C HIS A 41 -3.82 -5.53 9.07
N LEU A 42 -3.59 -4.25 9.41
CA LEU A 42 -2.63 -3.87 10.45
C LEU A 42 -3.32 -3.90 11.83
N VAL A 43 -2.95 -4.87 12.65
CA VAL A 43 -3.51 -5.10 13.98
C VAL A 43 -2.79 -4.25 15.01
N VAL A 44 -3.54 -3.41 15.73
CA VAL A 44 -3.03 -2.50 16.76
C VAL A 44 -2.90 -3.26 18.10
N PRO A 45 -1.73 -3.23 18.78
CA PRO A 45 -1.50 -4.08 19.95
C PRO A 45 -2.19 -3.65 21.24
N ARG A 46 -2.59 -2.38 21.36
CA ARG A 46 -3.21 -1.83 22.57
C ARG A 46 -3.96 -0.54 22.28
N ALA A 47 -4.92 -0.18 23.13
CA ALA A 47 -5.63 1.09 23.03
C ALA A 47 -4.69 2.29 23.26
N GLY A 48 -4.94 3.38 22.54
CA GLY A 48 -4.17 4.62 22.68
C GLY A 48 -4.35 5.53 21.48
N TYR A 49 -3.71 6.70 21.52
CA TYR A 49 -3.66 7.62 20.40
C TYR A 49 -2.47 7.30 19.51
N TYR A 50 -2.73 7.15 18.21
CA TYR A 50 -1.73 6.81 17.20
C TYR A 50 -1.71 7.88 16.12
N ARG A 51 -0.50 8.25 15.66
CA ARG A 51 -0.35 9.02 14.43
C ARG A 51 -0.35 8.05 13.26
N VAL A 52 -1.34 8.17 12.39
CA VAL A 52 -1.50 7.35 11.18
C VAL A 52 -1.20 8.21 9.96
N PHE A 53 -0.52 7.63 8.96
CA PHE A 53 -0.18 8.30 7.72
C PHE A 53 -0.28 7.32 6.54
N LEU A 54 -0.50 7.85 5.34
CA LEU A 54 -0.60 7.09 4.10
C LEU A 54 -0.03 7.93 2.96
N GLN A 55 0.75 7.30 2.09
CA GLN A 55 1.19 7.87 0.82
C GLN A 55 0.98 6.82 -0.27
N ILE A 56 0.30 7.20 -1.35
CA ILE A 56 0.07 6.35 -2.53
C ILE A 56 0.64 7.09 -3.74
N THR A 57 1.36 6.36 -4.58
CA THR A 57 1.83 6.85 -5.87
C THR A 57 1.18 6.02 -6.97
N TYR A 58 0.52 6.68 -7.92
CA TYR A 58 -0.01 6.04 -9.11
C TYR A 58 1.01 6.16 -10.23
N GLY A 59 1.34 5.04 -10.88
CA GLY A 59 2.12 5.02 -12.10
C GLY A 59 1.24 4.55 -13.24
N ASP A 60 1.35 5.19 -14.40
CA ASP A 60 0.82 4.63 -15.63
C ASP A 60 1.77 3.53 -16.08
N GLN A 61 1.27 2.30 -16.25
CA GLN A 61 1.99 1.34 -17.08
C GLN A 61 1.71 1.78 -18.50
N GLY A 62 2.57 2.65 -19.03
CA GLY A 62 2.45 3.16 -20.40
C GLY A 62 2.20 1.99 -21.33
N GLY A 63 0.92 1.80 -21.69
CA GLY A 63 0.57 0.91 -22.76
C GLY A 63 1.16 1.56 -23.99
N ASP A 64 1.97 0.82 -24.74
CA ASP A 64 2.11 1.01 -26.18
C ASP A 64 0.76 0.74 -26.86
N ALA A 65 -0.27 1.48 -26.45
CA ALA A 65 -1.46 1.72 -27.22
C ALA A 65 -1.26 3.14 -27.73
N ASP A 66 -0.76 3.22 -28.95
CA ASP A 66 -0.93 4.33 -29.88
C ASP A 66 -2.41 4.76 -29.83
N THR A 67 -2.73 5.58 -28.84
CA THR A 67 -4.07 6.09 -28.61
C THR A 67 -4.13 7.26 -29.56
N HIS A 68 -4.47 6.94 -30.80
CA HIS A 68 -4.90 7.93 -31.77
C HIS A 68 -6.10 8.65 -31.15
N CYS A 69 -5.84 9.76 -30.46
CA CYS A 69 -6.85 10.66 -29.93
C CYS A 69 -7.77 11.07 -31.07
N LYS A 70 -8.94 10.44 -31.17
CA LYS A 70 -10.01 10.96 -32.03
C LYS A 70 -10.68 12.07 -31.25
N ASN A 71 -10.32 13.30 -31.59
CA ASN A 71 -11.08 14.48 -31.21
C ASN A 71 -12.51 14.28 -31.72
N ARG A 72 -13.46 14.14 -30.80
CA ARG A 72 -14.88 14.20 -31.14
C ARG A 72 -15.24 15.68 -31.11
N GLU A 73 -15.18 16.31 -32.28
CA GLU A 73 -15.75 17.63 -32.46
C GLU A 73 -17.27 17.51 -32.25
N THR A 74 -17.81 18.31 -31.32
CA THR A 74 -19.24 18.55 -31.11
C THR A 74 -19.69 19.79 -31.85
#